data_AF-A0A817QRZ6-F1
#
_entry.id   AF-A0A817QRZ6-F1
#
_cell.length_a   1.000
_cell.length_b   1.000
_cell.length_c   1.000
_cell.angle_alpha   90.00
_cell.angle_beta   90.00
_cell.angle_gamma   90.00
#
_symmetry.space_group_name_H-M   'P 1'
#
loop_
_entity.id
_entity.type
_entity.pdbx_description
1 polymer ?
#
loop_
_entity_poly.entity_id
_entity_poly.type
_entity_poly.pdbx_seq_one_letter_code
_entity_poly.pdbx_strand_id
1 'polypeptide(L)'
;MYCPIHKFGSRCLLTDTICQNSTCQNQDQCIPNDDYIISKLKFSCICPKGFIGDQYETSDNKLILSFEKNIILSQSIFIHFIEVIYNTTPARATTFKTILVRKNSIIIHWSQPFYLVFIESFNKIYYLVYLQKIYNGSTTINKTIH
;
A
#
# COMPACT_ATOMS: atom_id res chain seq x y z
N MET A 1 -11.03 -17.53 -24.59
CA MET A 1 -12.32 -16.82 -24.39
C MET A 1 -12.21 -16.03 -23.11
N TYR A 2 -12.51 -14.73 -23.15
CA TYR A 2 -12.57 -13.88 -21.95
C TYR A 2 -14.03 -13.79 -21.48
N CYS A 3 -14.31 -14.21 -20.25
CA CYS A 3 -15.63 -14.06 -19.63
C CYS A 3 -15.68 -12.81 -18.75
N PRO A 4 -16.87 -12.19 -18.56
CA PRO A 4 -17.07 -11.18 -17.54
C PRO A 4 -16.76 -11.71 -16.13
N ILE A 5 -16.40 -10.82 -15.21
CA ILE A 5 -16.14 -11.15 -13.81
C ILE A 5 -17.38 -11.86 -13.21
N HIS A 6 -17.15 -12.92 -12.44
CA HIS A 6 -18.17 -13.86 -11.91
C HIS A 6 -18.88 -14.76 -12.92
N LYS A 7 -18.42 -14.85 -14.17
CA LYS A 7 -18.97 -15.76 -15.16
C LYS A 7 -17.93 -16.73 -15.69
N PHE A 8 -18.31 -18.00 -15.81
CA PHE A 8 -17.41 -19.07 -16.26
C PHE A 8 -18.10 -20.06 -17.21
N GLY A 9 -17.30 -21.01 -17.73
CA GLY A 9 -17.71 -22.02 -18.70
C GLY A 9 -17.53 -21.58 -20.15
N SER A 10 -17.68 -22.53 -21.09
CA SER A 10 -17.41 -22.35 -22.52
C SER A 10 -18.27 -21.27 -23.22
N ARG A 11 -19.34 -20.82 -22.57
CA ARG A 11 -20.23 -19.74 -23.06
C ARG A 11 -20.43 -18.61 -22.05
N CYS A 12 -19.68 -18.60 -20.94
CA CYS A 12 -19.85 -17.63 -19.86
C CYS A 12 -21.30 -17.51 -19.34
N LEU A 13 -22.04 -18.63 -19.30
CA LEU A 13 -23.44 -18.68 -18.84
C LEU A 13 -23.57 -19.11 -17.38
N LEU A 14 -22.51 -19.68 -16.80
CA LEU A 14 -22.48 -20.10 -15.41
C LEU A 14 -22.02 -18.93 -14.56
N THR A 15 -22.73 -18.67 -13.46
CA THR A 15 -22.42 -17.58 -12.54
C THR A 15 -21.76 -18.16 -11.30
N ASP A 16 -20.65 -17.56 -10.88
CA ASP A 16 -19.99 -17.92 -9.64
C ASP A 16 -20.77 -17.37 -8.44
N THR A 17 -21.21 -18.26 -7.55
CA THR A 17 -21.97 -17.92 -6.35
C THR A 17 -21.09 -17.64 -5.13
N ILE A 18 -19.78 -17.86 -5.20
CA ILE A 18 -18.85 -17.68 -4.08
C ILE A 18 -18.87 -16.22 -3.59
N CYS A 19 -18.88 -15.27 -4.52
CA CYS A 19 -18.96 -13.83 -4.20
C CYS A 19 -20.40 -13.33 -3.95
N GLN A 20 -21.43 -14.18 -4.06
CA GLN A 20 -22.81 -13.75 -3.76
C GLN A 20 -23.05 -13.63 -2.24
N ASN A 21 -22.27 -14.36 -1.43
CA ASN A 21 -22.30 -14.31 0.03
C ASN A 21 -21.03 -13.71 0.65
N SER A 22 -20.14 -13.11 -0.15
CA SER A 22 -18.82 -12.69 0.34
C SER A 22 -18.87 -11.48 1.27
N THR A 23 -18.23 -11.67 2.42
CA THR A 23 -17.97 -10.75 3.54
C THR A 23 -16.90 -9.68 3.24
N CYS A 24 -16.76 -9.19 2.00
CA CYS A 24 -15.89 -8.03 1.78
C CYS A 24 -16.62 -6.80 2.38
N GLN A 25 -16.17 -6.31 3.54
CA GLN A 25 -16.72 -5.07 4.13
C GLN A 25 -16.46 -3.87 3.20
N ASN A 26 -17.39 -2.91 3.16
CA ASN A 26 -17.26 -1.61 2.46
C ASN A 26 -17.38 -1.57 0.92
N GLN A 27 -18.23 -2.42 0.30
CA GLN A 27 -18.66 -2.31 -1.12
C GLN A 27 -17.57 -2.56 -2.18
N ASP A 28 -16.54 -3.32 -1.85
CA ASP A 28 -15.44 -3.62 -2.74
C ASP A 28 -15.68 -4.83 -3.67
N GLN A 29 -14.81 -4.95 -4.68
CA GLN A 29 -14.92 -5.98 -5.73
C GLN A 29 -14.33 -7.31 -5.26
N CYS A 30 -15.19 -8.30 -5.02
CA CYS A 30 -14.80 -9.70 -4.79
C CYS A 30 -14.35 -10.35 -6.11
N ILE A 31 -13.27 -11.12 -6.08
CA ILE A 31 -12.79 -11.93 -7.20
C ILE A 31 -12.81 -13.40 -6.74
N PRO A 32 -13.59 -14.27 -7.41
CA PRO A 32 -13.54 -15.70 -7.13
C PRO A 32 -12.19 -16.27 -7.53
N ASN A 33 -11.67 -17.21 -6.74
CA ASN A 33 -10.40 -17.85 -7.04
C ASN A 33 -10.63 -19.22 -7.69
N ASP A 34 -10.31 -19.33 -8.98
CA ASP A 34 -10.51 -20.56 -9.76
C ASP A 34 -9.51 -21.67 -9.38
N ASP A 35 -8.38 -21.33 -8.75
CA ASP A 35 -7.30 -22.25 -8.34
C ASP A 35 -7.45 -22.74 -6.88
N TYR A 36 -8.63 -23.29 -6.56
CA TYR A 36 -8.96 -23.80 -5.22
C TYR A 36 -7.98 -24.88 -4.69
N ILE A 37 -7.24 -25.56 -5.57
CA ILE A 37 -6.30 -26.63 -5.18
C ILE A 37 -5.07 -26.09 -4.45
N ILE A 38 -4.66 -24.83 -4.70
CA ILE A 38 -3.42 -24.25 -4.15
C ILE A 38 -3.71 -23.26 -3.01
N SER A 39 -4.81 -22.50 -3.10
CA SER A 39 -5.22 -21.54 -2.08
C SER A 39 -6.36 -22.07 -1.21
N LYS A 40 -6.19 -22.06 0.11
CA LYS A 40 -7.29 -22.40 1.05
C LYS A 40 -8.49 -21.45 0.96
N LEU A 41 -8.32 -20.27 0.35
CA LEU A 41 -9.34 -19.24 0.19
C LEU A 41 -10.06 -19.40 -1.16
N LYS A 42 -11.39 -19.35 -1.12
CA LYS A 42 -12.27 -19.49 -2.31
C LYS A 42 -12.44 -18.18 -3.09
N PHE A 43 -12.06 -17.05 -2.50
CA PHE A 43 -12.18 -15.73 -3.09
C PHE A 43 -11.07 -14.80 -2.58
N SER A 44 -10.91 -13.66 -3.23
CA SER A 44 -10.04 -12.55 -2.82
C SER A 44 -10.81 -11.23 -2.94
N CYS A 45 -10.61 -10.29 -2.02
CA CYS A 45 -11.19 -8.95 -2.14
C CYS A 45 -10.16 -7.98 -2.73
N ILE A 46 -10.58 -7.09 -3.64
CA ILE A 46 -9.74 -5.97 -4.09
C ILE A 46 -9.84 -4.86 -3.06
N CYS A 47 -8.70 -4.46 -2.47
CA CYS A 47 -8.70 -3.40 -1.47
C CYS A 47 -8.51 -1.99 -2.06
N PRO A 48 -9.30 -0.99 -1.60
CA PRO A 48 -9.02 0.40 -1.90
C PRO A 48 -7.71 0.81 -1.23
N LYS A 49 -7.04 1.81 -1.82
CA LYS A 49 -5.77 2.33 -1.28
C LYS A 49 -5.95 2.78 0.16
N GLY A 50 -5.14 2.28 1.09
CA GLY A 50 -5.19 2.68 2.50
C GLY A 50 -5.58 1.57 3.49
N PHE A 51 -5.81 0.33 3.05
CA PHE A 51 -6.29 -0.77 3.90
C PHE A 51 -5.63 -2.12 3.57
N ILE A 52 -5.46 -2.96 4.60
CA ILE A 52 -4.80 -4.28 4.58
C ILE A 52 -5.68 -5.31 5.28
N GLY A 53 -5.63 -6.55 4.80
CA GLY A 53 -6.23 -7.73 5.43
C GLY A 53 -7.26 -8.40 4.52
N ASP A 54 -7.51 -9.69 4.74
CA ASP A 54 -8.51 -10.48 3.98
C ASP A 54 -9.93 -9.91 4.11
N GLN A 55 -10.16 -9.10 5.15
CA GLN A 55 -11.41 -8.39 5.44
C GLN A 55 -11.20 -6.92 5.87
N TYR A 56 -10.15 -6.23 5.40
CA TYR A 56 -9.90 -4.79 5.72
C TYR A 56 -9.60 -4.47 7.19
N GLU A 57 -9.07 -5.44 7.94
CA GLU A 57 -8.93 -5.33 9.40
C GLU A 57 -7.91 -4.25 9.84
N THR A 58 -6.96 -3.87 8.98
CA THR A 58 -5.87 -2.96 9.35
C THR A 58 -5.79 -1.78 8.39
N SER A 59 -5.76 -0.56 8.91
CA SER A 59 -5.49 0.62 8.09
C SER A 59 -3.99 0.73 7.77
N ASP A 60 -3.68 1.15 6.55
CA ASP A 60 -2.30 1.44 6.15
C ASP A 60 -1.71 2.53 7.06
N ASN A 61 -0.40 2.43 7.29
CA ASN A 61 0.32 3.55 7.88
C ASN A 61 0.23 4.74 6.92
N LYS A 62 -0.16 5.89 7.45
CA LYS A 62 -0.36 7.12 6.69
C LYS A 62 0.80 8.07 6.97
N LEU A 63 1.63 8.29 5.96
CA LEU A 63 2.73 9.24 6.01
C LEU A 63 2.30 10.54 5.32
N ILE A 64 2.21 11.64 6.09
CA ILE A 64 1.92 12.98 5.60
C ILE A 64 3.22 13.78 5.64
N LEU A 65 3.73 14.11 4.47
CA LEU A 65 4.97 14.84 4.29
C LEU A 65 4.64 16.23 3.81
N SER A 66 5.10 17.24 4.53
CA SER A 66 4.98 18.64 4.17
C SER A 66 6.36 19.20 3.84
N PHE A 67 6.44 20.16 2.93
CA PHE A 67 7.70 20.72 2.47
C PHE A 67 7.69 22.24 2.62
N GLU A 68 8.78 22.79 3.13
CA GLU A 68 8.97 24.23 3.13
C GLU A 68 9.16 24.79 1.71
N LYS A 69 8.76 26.04 1.52
CA LYS A 69 8.69 26.72 0.21
C LYS A 69 10.03 26.75 -0.55
N ASN A 70 11.14 26.52 0.14
CA ASN A 70 12.49 26.66 -0.39
C ASN A 70 13.11 25.33 -0.84
N ILE A 71 12.46 24.20 -0.57
CA ILE A 71 12.97 22.90 -1.03
C ILE A 71 12.57 22.74 -2.49
N ILE A 72 13.58 22.80 -3.38
CA ILE A 72 13.41 22.42 -4.78
C ILE A 72 13.25 20.90 -4.82
N LEU A 73 12.02 20.45 -4.57
CA LEU A 73 11.67 19.07 -4.82
C LEU A 73 11.69 18.89 -6.32
N SER A 74 12.69 18.14 -6.76
CA SER A 74 12.69 17.61 -8.11
C SER A 74 11.38 16.85 -8.30
N GLN A 75 10.89 16.83 -9.54
CA GLN A 75 9.52 16.44 -9.88
C GLN A 75 9.07 15.10 -9.26
N SER A 76 9.99 14.23 -8.85
CA SER A 76 9.72 13.07 -8.01
C SER A 76 10.68 12.94 -6.83
N ILE A 77 10.19 12.36 -5.74
CA ILE A 77 11.00 11.89 -4.61
C ILE A 77 10.89 10.37 -4.49
N PHE A 78 11.92 9.75 -3.94
CA PHE A 78 11.88 8.35 -3.53
C PHE A 78 11.69 8.27 -2.02
N ILE A 79 10.92 7.30 -1.57
CA ILE A 79 10.67 7.03 -0.15
C ILE A 79 11.12 5.60 0.10
N HIS A 80 12.05 5.45 1.03
CA HIS A 80 12.64 4.17 1.41
C HIS A 80 12.13 3.77 2.78
N PHE A 81 11.49 2.61 2.84
CA PHE A 81 11.06 1.96 4.06
C PHE A 81 12.06 0.85 4.39
N ILE A 82 12.56 0.85 5.61
CA ILE A 82 13.53 -0.14 6.08
C ILE A 82 12.95 -0.86 7.29
N GLU A 83 12.85 -2.17 7.18
CA GLU A 83 12.51 -3.05 8.27
C GLU A 83 13.79 -3.61 8.89
N VAL A 84 13.95 -3.46 10.21
CA VAL A 84 15.13 -3.95 10.93
C VAL A 84 14.69 -5.14 11.77
N ILE A 85 15.09 -6.33 11.34
CA ILE A 85 14.85 -7.58 12.04
C ILE A 85 16.17 -8.04 12.66
N TYR A 86 16.15 -8.40 13.94
CA TYR A 86 17.35 -8.82 14.67
C TYR A 86 18.04 -10.01 13.99
N ASN A 87 19.38 -9.98 13.90
CA ASN A 87 20.22 -11.02 13.29
C ASN A 87 19.96 -11.35 11.81
N THR A 88 19.30 -10.45 11.06
CA THR A 88 19.09 -10.65 9.62
C THR A 88 19.41 -9.38 8.84
N THR A 89 19.58 -9.51 7.53
CA THR A 89 19.74 -8.37 6.64
C THR A 89 18.46 -7.54 6.62
N PRO A 90 18.52 -6.21 6.84
CA PRO A 90 17.33 -5.36 6.82
C PRO A 90 16.56 -5.48 5.51
N ALA A 91 15.25 -5.68 5.58
CA ALA A 91 14.39 -5.65 4.41
C ALA A 91 14.18 -4.19 3.99
N ARG A 92 14.20 -3.93 2.68
CA ARG A 92 14.10 -2.59 2.12
C ARG A 92 13.05 -2.57 1.04
N ALA A 93 12.16 -1.59 1.11
CA ALA A 93 11.19 -1.31 0.08
C ALA A 93 11.28 0.16 -0.31
N THR A 94 11.18 0.43 -1.61
CA THR A 94 11.26 1.80 -2.14
C THR A 94 10.02 2.07 -2.98
N THR A 95 9.39 3.20 -2.74
CA THR A 95 8.34 3.74 -3.60
C THR A 95 8.74 5.14 -4.04
N PHE A 96 8.06 5.68 -5.05
CA PHE A 96 8.29 7.04 -5.49
C PHE A 96 6.98 7.80 -5.59
N LYS A 97 7.05 9.12 -5.39
CA LYS A 97 5.93 10.03 -5.57
C LYS A 97 6.36 11.22 -6.39
N THR A 98 5.58 11.50 -7.42
CA THR A 98 5.68 12.74 -8.19
C THR A 98 4.98 13.85 -7.42
N ILE A 99 5.66 14.98 -7.25
CA ILE A 99 5.12 16.15 -6.56
C ILE A 99 4.61 17.11 -7.61
N LEU A 100 3.30 17.36 -7.61
CA LEU A 100 2.71 18.38 -8.46
C LEU A 100 3.16 19.76 -7.99
N VAL A 101 3.52 20.60 -8.96
CA VAL A 101 3.85 22.02 -8.73
C VAL A 101 2.70 22.68 -7.95
N ARG A 102 3.03 23.42 -6.88
CA ARG A 102 2.12 24.10 -5.94
C ARG A 102 1.45 23.23 -4.85
N LYS A 103 1.70 21.92 -4.78
CA LYS A 103 1.31 21.13 -3.59
C LYS A 103 2.46 21.08 -2.61
N ASN A 104 2.22 21.59 -1.40
CA ASN A 104 3.21 21.62 -0.32
C ASN A 104 3.21 20.35 0.54
N SER A 105 2.35 19.39 0.23
CA SER A 105 2.29 18.13 0.96
C SER A 105 1.92 16.96 0.08
N ILE A 106 2.36 15.77 0.50
CA ILE A 106 2.00 14.49 -0.10
C ILE A 106 1.55 13.52 1.00
N ILE A 107 0.67 12.61 0.61
CA ILE A 107 0.17 11.54 1.46
C ILE A 107 0.58 10.21 0.84
N ILE A 108 1.17 9.35 1.65
CA ILE A 108 1.56 7.99 1.28
C ILE A 108 0.86 7.04 2.25
N HIS A 109 0.27 6.00 1.67
CA HIS A 109 -0.27 4.86 2.41
C HIS A 109 0.72 3.71 2.24
N TRP A 110 1.15 3.13 3.36
CA TRP A 110 2.15 2.08 3.38
C TRP A 110 1.70 0.93 4.28
N SER A 111 1.65 -0.26 3.69
CA SER A 111 1.07 -1.44 4.31
C SER A 111 2.08 -2.32 5.04
N GLN A 112 3.34 -2.31 4.60
CA GLN A 112 4.35 -3.22 5.13
C GLN A 112 4.97 -2.67 6.42
N PRO A 113 5.46 -3.53 7.33
CA PRO A 113 6.18 -3.09 8.51
C PRO A 113 7.45 -2.31 8.16
N PHE A 114 7.80 -1.32 8.99
CA PHE A 114 9.02 -0.53 8.86
C PHE A 114 9.45 0.05 10.20
N TYR A 115 10.75 0.34 10.33
CA TYR A 115 11.33 0.98 11.51
C TYR A 115 11.99 2.31 11.15
N LEU A 116 12.51 2.43 9.93
CA LEU A 116 13.05 3.67 9.40
C LEU A 116 12.35 4.06 8.10
N VAL A 117 12.17 5.37 7.94
CA VAL A 117 11.72 5.96 6.67
C VAL A 117 12.66 7.08 6.28
N PHE A 118 13.20 6.98 5.05
CA PHE A 118 14.00 8.03 4.43
C PHE A 118 13.31 8.56 3.19
N ILE A 119 13.52 9.85 2.90
CA ILE A 119 13.22 10.43 1.61
C ILE A 119 14.50 10.77 0.90
N GLU A 120 14.59 10.34 -0.36
CA GLU A 120 15.67 10.69 -1.27
C GLU A 120 15.12 11.67 -2.33
N SER A 121 15.78 12.82 -2.44
CA SER A 121 15.60 13.77 -3.54
C SER A 121 16.48 13.38 -4.74
N PHE A 122 16.16 13.85 -5.95
CA PHE A 122 16.95 13.58 -7.17
C PHE A 122 18.45 13.86 -7.02
N ASN A 123 18.82 14.87 -6.22
CA ASN A 123 20.21 15.23 -5.96
C ASN A 123 20.90 14.31 -4.94
N LYS A 124 20.34 13.12 -4.65
CA LYS A 124 20.84 12.17 -3.63
C LYS A 124 20.93 12.80 -2.24
N ILE A 125 20.06 13.76 -1.95
CA ILE A 125 19.89 14.33 -0.61
C ILE A 125 18.90 13.45 0.13
N TYR A 126 19.30 12.97 1.30
CA TYR A 126 18.53 12.06 2.14
C TYR A 126 18.01 12.78 3.38
N TYR A 127 16.71 12.63 3.64
CA TYR A 127 16.05 13.16 4.83
C TYR A 127 15.49 12.02 5.66
N LEU A 128 15.87 11.94 6.93
CA LEU A 128 15.23 11.03 7.88
C LEU A 128 13.85 11.57 8.23
N VAL A 129 12.83 10.80 7.87
CA VAL A 129 11.44 11.17 8.10
C VAL A 129 10.97 10.66 9.45
N TYR A 130 11.24 9.39 9.71
CA TYR A 130 10.67 8.68 10.83
C TYR A 130 11.60 7.57 11.29
N LEU A 131 11.66 7.40 12.61
CA LEU A 131 12.42 6.36 13.29
C LEU A 131 11.57 5.87 14.46
N GLN A 132 11.36 4.57 14.54
CA GLN A 132 10.71 3.93 15.68
C GLN A 132 11.47 2.69 16.13
N LYS A 133 11.36 2.36 17.42
CA LYS A 133 11.96 1.15 18.00
C LYS A 133 11.00 -0.04 17.99
N ILE A 134 9.71 0.22 18.17
CA ILE A 134 8.64 -0.78 18.18
C ILE A 134 7.70 -0.42 17.04
N TYR A 135 7.37 -1.39 16.19
CA TYR A 135 6.43 -1.18 15.11
C TYR A 135 5.00 -1.15 15.66
N ASN A 136 4.31 -0.02 15.44
CA ASN A 136 2.88 0.09 15.62
C ASN A 136 2.23 0.21 14.23
N GLY A 137 1.30 -0.69 13.92
CA GLY A 137 0.49 -0.61 12.70
C GLY A 137 -0.51 0.56 12.75
N SER A 138 -1.10 0.88 11.60
CA SER A 138 -2.17 1.90 11.50
C SER A 138 -1.76 3.30 11.99
N THR A 139 -0.48 3.66 11.92
CA THR A 139 0.02 4.93 12.45
C THR A 139 -0.10 6.06 11.43
N THR A 140 -0.44 7.26 11.92
CA THR A 140 -0.36 8.49 11.12
C THR A 140 0.89 9.26 11.54
N ILE A 141 1.80 9.45 10.58
CA ILE A 141 3.08 10.12 10.78
C ILE A 141 3.07 11.43 9.99
N ASN A 142 3.25 12.54 10.68
CA ASN A 142 3.32 13.87 10.09
C ASN A 142 4.75 14.41 10.19
N LYS A 143 5.36 14.76 9.06
CA LYS A 143 6.72 15.31 9.03
C LYS A 143 6.82 16.48 8.07
N THR A 144 7.38 17.59 8.55
CA THR A 144 7.81 18.71 7.70
C THR A 144 9.29 18.57 7.38
N ILE A 145 9.64 18.78 6.12
CA ILE A 145 11.01 18.80 5.63
C ILE A 145 11.42 20.26 5.42
N HIS A 146 12.62 20.56 5.91
CA HIS A 146 13.30 21.86 5.88
C HIS A 146 14.53 21.78 4.96
#